data_AF-A0AAV0IDU5-F1
#
_entry.id   AF-A0AAV0IDU5-F1
#
_cell.length_a   1.000
_cell.length_b   1.000
_cell.length_c   1.000
_cell.angle_alpha   90.00
_cell.angle_beta   90.00
_cell.angle_gamma   90.00
#
_symmetry.space_group_name_H-M   'P 1'
#
loop_
_entity.id
_entity.type
_entity.pdbx_description
1 polymer ?
#
loop_
_entity_poly.entity_id
_entity_poly.type
_entity_poly.pdbx_seq_one_letter_code
_entity_poly.pdbx_strand_id
1 'polypeptide(L)'
;MSWFDRKSRPGRRSNGVSSTDVTVDPGRDLWFRLYTPSTTATAAAAGPLPLIFFFHGGGFAFMAPDSTPYDDLCRRLAAEVPAVVISVNYRLAPEHRCPCQYEDGVDVLKFVDGGSCDEVASLCKVI
;
A
#
# COMPACT_ATOMS: atom_id res chain seq x y z
N MET A 1 -11.90 -14.04 -10.42
CA MET A 1 -10.90 -14.75 -9.59
C MET A 1 -9.93 -15.49 -10.50
N SER A 2 -8.65 -15.11 -10.50
CA SER A 2 -7.59 -15.96 -11.04
C SER A 2 -7.32 -17.10 -10.05
N TRP A 3 -7.41 -18.35 -10.50
CA TRP A 3 -7.17 -19.52 -9.65
C TRP A 3 -5.73 -19.60 -9.11
N PHE A 4 -4.79 -18.97 -9.81
CA PHE A 4 -3.37 -18.97 -9.45
C PHE A 4 -2.97 -17.85 -8.48
N ASP A 5 -3.83 -16.85 -8.28
CA ASP A 5 -3.53 -15.70 -7.43
C ASP A 5 -4.30 -15.78 -6.11
N ARG A 6 -3.65 -16.32 -5.09
CA ARG A 6 -4.22 -16.41 -3.75
C ARG A 6 -4.31 -15.02 -3.13
N LYS A 7 -5.53 -14.56 -2.87
CA LYS A 7 -5.78 -13.27 -2.21
C LYS A 7 -5.77 -13.36 -0.68
N SER A 8 -5.35 -12.27 -0.07
CA SER A 8 -5.29 -12.05 1.37
C SER A 8 -6.24 -10.93 1.75
N ARG A 9 -7.01 -11.12 2.83
CA ARG A 9 -7.88 -10.08 3.35
C ARG A 9 -7.06 -9.06 4.15
N PRO A 10 -7.43 -7.77 4.14
CA PRO A 10 -6.88 -6.85 5.12
C PRO A 10 -7.26 -7.36 6.51
N GLY A 11 -6.31 -7.38 7.43
CA GLY A 11 -6.46 -8.08 8.69
C GLY A 11 -5.94 -7.31 9.89
N ARG A 12 -6.50 -7.68 11.04
CA ARG A 12 -6.03 -7.26 12.36
C ARG A 12 -4.57 -7.71 12.56
N ARG A 13 -3.84 -6.96 13.40
CA ARG A 13 -2.38 -7.06 13.58
C ARG A 13 -1.83 -8.49 13.51
N SER A 14 -0.96 -8.73 12.53
CA SER A 14 -0.16 -9.94 12.39
C SER A 14 1.30 -9.54 12.39
N ASN A 15 2.14 -10.21 13.19
CA ASN A 15 3.56 -9.88 13.36
C ASN A 15 3.83 -8.39 13.63
N GLY A 16 2.95 -7.75 14.41
CA GLY A 16 3.08 -6.33 14.71
C GLY A 16 2.71 -5.39 13.57
N VAL A 17 2.08 -5.83 12.49
CA VAL A 17 1.63 -4.97 11.38
C VAL A 17 0.13 -5.14 11.15
N SER A 18 -0.63 -4.05 11.20
CA SER A 18 -2.03 -4.02 10.74
C SER A 18 -2.10 -3.61 9.28
N SER A 19 -3.17 -4.03 8.59
CA SER A 19 -3.38 -3.64 7.20
C SER A 19 -4.83 -3.23 6.94
N THR A 20 -5.04 -2.17 6.16
CA THR A 20 -6.35 -1.64 5.75
C THR A 20 -6.35 -1.30 4.27
N ASP A 21 -7.49 -1.42 3.60
CA ASP A 21 -7.63 -1.05 2.18
C ASP A 21 -8.28 0.34 2.09
N VAL A 22 -7.69 1.25 1.30
CA VAL A 22 -8.12 2.63 1.14
C VAL A 22 -8.44 2.89 -0.32
N THR A 23 -9.68 3.29 -0.61
CA THR A 23 -10.12 3.64 -1.97
C THR A 23 -9.71 5.06 -2.32
N VAL A 24 -9.07 5.25 -3.47
CA VAL A 24 -8.66 6.55 -4.01
C VAL A 24 -9.66 7.01 -5.08
N ASP A 25 -9.97 6.13 -6.03
CA ASP A 25 -10.94 6.41 -7.10
C ASP A 25 -11.73 5.13 -7.45
N PRO A 26 -13.01 5.05 -7.04
CA PRO A 26 -13.84 3.86 -7.30
C PRO A 26 -14.15 3.67 -8.79
N GLY A 27 -14.13 4.73 -9.60
CA GLY A 27 -14.40 4.64 -11.04
C GLY A 27 -13.28 3.94 -11.83
N ARG A 28 -12.07 3.89 -11.26
CA ARG A 28 -10.90 3.22 -11.83
C ARG A 28 -10.50 1.93 -11.11
N ASP A 29 -11.25 1.54 -10.09
CA ASP A 29 -10.82 0.52 -9.12
C ASP A 29 -9.42 0.82 -8.54
N LEU A 30 -9.13 2.12 -8.33
CA LEU A 30 -7.87 2.58 -7.78
C LEU A 30 -7.97 2.64 -6.26
N TRP A 31 -7.20 1.78 -5.62
CA TRP A 31 -7.10 1.69 -4.18
C TRP A 31 -5.67 1.31 -3.79
N PHE A 32 -5.35 1.35 -2.51
CA PHE A 32 -4.10 0.83 -1.99
C PHE A 32 -4.32 0.09 -0.69
N ARG A 33 -3.45 -0.86 -0.39
CA ARG A 33 -3.35 -1.46 0.95
C ARG A 33 -2.33 -0.69 1.78
N LEU A 34 -2.78 -0.16 2.90
CA LEU A 34 -1.97 0.50 3.90
C LEU A 34 -1.49 -0.54 4.91
N TYR A 35 -0.20 -0.53 5.21
CA TYR A 35 0.40 -1.35 6.26
C TYR A 35 0.99 -0.44 7.33
N THR A 36 0.46 -0.61 8.53
CA THR A 36 0.80 0.23 9.68
C THR A 36 1.54 -0.62 10.71
N PRO A 37 2.85 -0.39 10.94
CA PRO A 37 3.58 -1.10 11.96
C PRO A 37 3.14 -0.67 13.35
N SER A 38 3.27 -1.60 14.29
CA SER A 38 3.13 -1.33 15.70
C SER A 38 4.33 -0.48 16.12
N THR A 39 4.12 0.83 16.27
CA THR A 39 5.10 1.70 16.90
C THR A 39 5.40 1.15 18.30
N THR A 40 6.64 0.68 18.51
CA THR A 40 7.15 0.47 19.86
C THR A 40 7.31 1.83 20.53
N ALA A 41 7.20 1.89 21.87
CA ALA A 41 7.27 3.16 22.62
C ALA A 41 8.54 3.98 22.30
N THR A 42 9.62 3.32 21.88
CA THR A 42 10.87 3.93 21.39
C THR A 42 10.75 4.56 20.00
N ALA A 43 10.00 3.97 19.06
CA ALA A 43 9.78 4.54 17.73
C ALA A 43 8.83 5.75 17.77
N ALA A 44 7.83 5.75 18.67
CA ALA A 44 6.97 6.92 18.88
C ALA A 44 7.74 8.15 19.41
N ALA A 45 8.87 7.94 20.09
CA ALA A 45 9.74 9.01 20.57
C ALA A 45 10.72 9.53 19.50
N ALA A 46 10.89 8.82 18.38
CA ALA A 46 11.90 9.11 17.35
C ALA A 46 11.42 10.06 16.23
N GLY A 47 10.13 10.43 16.22
CA GLY A 47 9.54 11.30 15.20
C GLY A 47 8.61 10.56 14.23
N PRO A 48 8.21 11.19 13.11
CA PRO A 48 7.32 10.58 12.13
C PRO A 48 7.96 9.34 11.49
N LEU A 49 7.13 8.34 11.17
CA LEU A 49 7.61 7.15 10.47
C LEU A 49 7.89 7.47 9.00
N PRO A 50 8.86 6.80 8.37
CA PRO A 50 9.02 6.82 6.92
C PRO A 50 7.77 6.27 6.22
N LEU A 51 7.48 6.79 5.04
CA LEU A 51 6.43 6.30 4.15
C LEU A 51 7.06 5.65 2.92
N ILE A 52 6.63 4.42 2.59
CA ILE A 52 7.11 3.67 1.43
C ILE A 52 5.94 3.42 0.48
N PHE A 53 6.05 3.90 -0.75
CA PHE A 53 5.16 3.51 -1.84
C PHE A 53 5.71 2.26 -2.53
N PHE A 54 4.92 1.19 -2.50
CA PHE A 54 5.24 -0.09 -3.09
C PHE A 54 4.33 -0.35 -4.30
N PHE A 55 4.95 -0.78 -5.39
CA PHE A 55 4.28 -1.20 -6.62
C PHE A 55 4.59 -2.67 -6.83
N HIS A 56 3.55 -3.52 -6.82
CA HIS A 56 3.74 -4.95 -7.01
C HIS A 56 4.32 -5.24 -8.40
N GLY A 57 5.07 -6.35 -8.53
CA GLY A 57 5.54 -6.84 -9.82
C GLY A 57 4.44 -7.57 -10.60
N GLY A 58 4.84 -8.44 -11.53
CA GLY A 58 3.89 -9.15 -12.42
C GLY A 58 3.82 -8.57 -13.84
N GLY A 59 4.86 -7.83 -14.26
CA GLY A 59 4.99 -7.35 -15.64
C GLY A 59 3.86 -6.41 -16.08
N PHE A 60 3.26 -5.68 -15.13
CA PHE A 60 2.08 -4.82 -15.33
C PHE A 60 0.79 -5.54 -15.74
N ALA A 61 0.77 -6.88 -15.74
CA ALA A 61 -0.37 -7.67 -16.22
C ALA A 61 -0.96 -8.61 -15.15
N PHE A 62 -0.29 -8.76 -14.00
CA PHE A 62 -0.66 -9.75 -13.00
C PHE A 62 -0.54 -9.21 -11.58
N MET A 63 -1.30 -9.85 -10.69
CA MET A 63 -1.32 -9.65 -9.24
C MET A 63 -1.90 -8.29 -8.83
N ALA A 64 -2.02 -8.09 -7.52
CA ALA A 64 -2.51 -6.86 -6.90
C ALA A 64 -1.97 -6.76 -5.46
N PRO A 65 -2.22 -5.65 -4.72
CA PRO A 65 -1.79 -5.52 -3.33
C PRO A 65 -2.27 -6.64 -2.41
N ASP A 66 -3.45 -7.21 -2.68
CA ASP A 66 -4.03 -8.29 -1.91
C ASP A 66 -3.50 -9.68 -2.30
N SER A 67 -2.66 -9.81 -3.33
CA SER A 67 -1.99 -11.07 -3.64
C SER A 67 -1.06 -11.47 -2.49
N THR A 68 -1.23 -12.69 -1.97
CA THR A 68 -0.56 -13.13 -0.72
C THR A 68 0.96 -12.91 -0.72
N PRO A 69 1.71 -13.19 -1.82
CA PRO A 69 3.15 -12.93 -1.83
C PRO A 69 3.52 -11.45 -1.60
N TYR A 70 2.72 -10.51 -2.13
CA TYR A 70 2.94 -9.08 -1.94
C TYR A 70 2.44 -8.59 -0.59
N ASP A 71 1.36 -9.17 -0.07
CA ASP A 71 0.90 -8.89 1.30
C ASP A 71 1.94 -9.31 2.34
N ASP A 72 2.50 -10.52 2.21
CA ASP A 72 3.56 -11.02 3.08
C ASP A 72 4.82 -10.16 2.99
N LEU A 73 5.20 -9.73 1.78
CA LEU A 73 6.35 -8.85 1.56
C LEU A 73 6.15 -7.49 2.23
N CYS A 74 5.01 -6.84 2.02
CA CYS A 74 4.73 -5.51 2.58
C CYS A 74 4.64 -5.54 4.11
N ARG A 75 4.08 -6.62 4.69
CA ARG A 75 4.10 -6.82 6.15
C ARG A 75 5.51 -6.94 6.70
N ARG A 76 6.38 -7.73 6.05
CA ARG A 76 7.79 -7.86 6.46
C ARG A 76 8.51 -6.52 6.34
N LEU A 77 8.30 -5.81 5.22
CA LEU A 77 8.90 -4.51 4.98
C LEU A 77 8.53 -3.50 6.07
N ALA A 78 7.24 -3.39 6.41
CA ALA A 78 6.77 -2.49 7.47
C ALA A 78 7.29 -2.88 8.86
N ALA A 79 7.51 -4.17 9.12
CA ALA A 79 8.03 -4.65 10.40
C ALA A 79 9.54 -4.46 10.55
N GLU A 80 10.32 -4.76 9.51
CA GLU A 80 11.79 -4.71 9.52
C GLU A 80 12.33 -3.30 9.35
N VAL A 81 11.65 -2.49 8.53
CA VAL A 81 11.86 -1.05 8.42
C VAL A 81 10.63 -0.42 9.04
N PRO A 82 10.68 0.09 10.30
CA PRO A 82 9.53 0.66 11.00
C PRO A 82 8.95 1.85 10.23
N ALA A 83 8.14 1.55 9.22
CA ALA A 83 7.68 2.46 8.19
C ALA A 83 6.26 2.07 7.81
N VAL A 84 5.48 3.09 7.46
CA VAL A 84 4.18 2.88 6.85
C VAL A 84 4.39 2.50 5.38
N VAL A 85 3.72 1.45 4.93
CA VAL A 85 3.83 0.99 3.53
C VAL A 85 2.48 1.14 2.84
N ILE A 86 2.49 1.72 1.64
CA ILE A 86 1.33 1.84 0.74
C ILE A 86 1.58 0.93 -0.46
N SER A 87 0.79 -0.13 -0.62
CA SER A 87 0.85 -1.03 -1.77
C SER A 87 -0.26 -0.68 -2.77
N VAL A 88 0.11 -0.15 -3.93
CA VAL A 88 -0.83 0.48 -4.89
C VAL A 88 -1.48 -0.57 -5.81
N ASN A 89 -2.81 -0.55 -5.93
CA ASN A 89 -3.57 -1.33 -6.92
C ASN A 89 -3.66 -0.55 -8.23
N TYR A 90 -2.58 -0.57 -9.02
CA TYR A 90 -2.55 0.11 -10.31
C TYR A 90 -3.23 -0.73 -11.40
N ARG A 91 -3.77 -0.06 -12.42
CA ARG A 91 -4.46 -0.72 -13.54
C ARG A 91 -3.53 -1.61 -14.37
N LEU A 92 -4.03 -2.77 -14.80
CA LEU A 92 -3.22 -3.77 -15.50
C LEU A 92 -3.38 -3.72 -17.03
N ALA A 93 -2.32 -4.13 -17.73
CA ALA A 93 -2.33 -4.43 -19.15
C ALA A 93 -2.87 -5.85 -19.39
N PRO A 94 -3.48 -6.14 -20.56
CA PRO A 94 -3.56 -5.28 -21.75
C PRO A 94 -4.70 -4.25 -21.75
N GLU A 95 -5.66 -4.32 -20.83
CA GLU A 95 -6.85 -3.47 -20.76
C GLU A 95 -6.48 -2.00 -20.58
N HIS A 96 -5.46 -1.75 -19.76
CA HIS A 96 -4.92 -0.43 -19.49
C HIS A 96 -3.43 -0.39 -19.85
N ARG A 97 -3.13 0.03 -21.08
CA ARG A 97 -1.74 0.16 -21.55
C ARG A 97 -1.05 1.35 -20.86
N CYS A 98 0.27 1.36 -20.96
CA CYS A 98 1.08 2.53 -20.62
C CYS A 98 0.46 3.80 -21.23
N PRO A 99 0.30 4.91 -20.46
CA PRO A 99 0.95 5.19 -19.17
C PRO A 99 0.11 4.95 -17.90
N CYS A 100 -1.03 4.26 -17.97
CA CYS A 100 -2.02 4.21 -16.89
C CYS A 100 -1.45 3.81 -15.51
N GLN A 101 -0.49 2.88 -15.47
CA GLN A 101 0.16 2.42 -14.23
C GLN A 101 0.89 3.54 -13.50
N TYR A 102 1.56 4.41 -14.25
CA TYR A 102 2.32 5.53 -13.71
C TYR A 102 1.38 6.64 -13.24
N GLU A 103 0.33 6.92 -14.00
CA GLU A 103 -0.72 7.87 -13.64
C GLU A 103 -1.38 7.47 -12.32
N ASP A 104 -1.72 6.19 -12.16
CA ASP A 104 -2.31 5.67 -10.92
C ASP A 104 -1.37 5.85 -9.72
N GLY A 105 -0.07 5.58 -9.88
CA GLY A 105 0.93 5.83 -8.84
C GLY A 105 1.05 7.30 -8.44
N VAL A 106 1.06 8.21 -9.43
CA VAL A 106 1.08 9.66 -9.19
C VAL A 106 -0.21 10.13 -8.52
N ASP A 107 -1.35 9.59 -8.90
CA ASP A 107 -2.65 9.94 -8.31
C ASP A 107 -2.75 9.48 -6.86
N VAL A 108 -2.26 8.27 -6.52
CA VAL A 108 -2.19 7.83 -5.12
C VAL A 108 -1.23 8.71 -4.32
N LEU A 109 -0.08 9.11 -4.89
CA LEU A 109 0.82 10.05 -4.22
C LEU A 109 0.14 11.38 -3.92
N LYS A 110 -0.55 11.98 -4.90
CA LYS A 110 -1.30 13.23 -4.72
C LYS A 110 -2.43 13.10 -3.72
N PHE A 111 -3.13 11.96 -3.71
CA PHE A 111 -4.19 11.68 -2.74
C PHE A 111 -3.65 11.71 -1.30
N VAL A 112 -2.49 11.08 -1.08
CA VAL A 112 -1.81 11.07 0.23
C VAL A 112 -1.27 12.45 0.61
N ASP A 113 -0.59 13.12 -0.32
CA ASP A 113 -0.02 14.46 -0.09
C ASP A 113 -1.09 15.53 0.19
N GLY A 114 -2.24 15.42 -0.48
CA GLY A 114 -3.41 16.26 -0.24
C GLY A 114 -4.13 16.00 1.09
N GLY A 115 -3.61 15.11 1.94
CA GLY A 115 -4.18 14.81 3.26
C GLY A 115 -5.46 13.99 3.23
N SER A 116 -5.79 13.32 2.11
CA SER A 116 -7.03 12.54 1.98
C SER A 116 -6.99 11.18 2.68
N CYS A 117 -5.95 10.92 3.49
CA CYS A 117 -5.80 9.73 4.32
C CYS A 117 -5.31 10.12 5.73
N ASP A 118 -6.25 10.27 6.67
CA ASP A 118 -5.96 10.68 8.06
C ASP A 118 -4.96 9.76 8.77
N GLU A 119 -5.02 8.46 8.51
CA GLU A 119 -4.10 7.48 9.11
C GLU A 119 -2.65 7.78 8.70
N VAL A 120 -2.40 8.04 7.42
CA VAL A 120 -1.07 8.39 6.91
C VAL A 120 -0.63 9.77 7.42
N ALA A 121 -1.53 10.76 7.40
CA ALA A 121 -1.24 12.12 7.88
C ALA A 121 -0.89 12.17 9.38
N SER A 122 -1.44 11.25 10.18
CA SER A 122 -1.17 11.16 11.62
C SER A 122 0.14 10.45 11.97
N LEU A 123 0.63 9.57 11.10
CA LEU A 123 1.79 8.70 11.37
C LEU A 123 3.06 9.16 10.66
N CYS A 124 2.91 9.80 9.51
CA CYS A 124 4.01 10.21 8.65
C CYS A 124 3.98 11.73 8.47
N LYS A 125 5.16 12.33 8.30
CA LYS A 125 5.27 13.65 7.67
C LYS A 125 5.74 13.41 6.25
N VAL A 126 4.91 13.75 5.27
CA VAL A 126 5.37 13.94 3.90
C VAL A 126 6.32 15.14 3.96
N ILE A 127 7.60 14.91 3.68
CA ILE A 127 8.66 15.93 3.67
C ILE A 127 8.67 16.70 2.36
#